data_AF-A0A3C0X051-F1
#
_entry.id   AF-A0A3C0X051-F1
#
_cell.length_a   1.000
_cell.length_b   1.000
_cell.length_c   1.000
_cell.angle_alpha   90.00
_cell.angle_beta   90.00
_cell.angle_gamma   90.00
#
_symmetry.space_group_name_H-M   'P 1'
#
loop_
_entity.id
_entity.type
_entity.pdbx_description
1 polymer ?
#
loop_
_entity_poly.entity_id
_entity_poly.type
_entity_poly.pdbx_seq_one_letter_code
_entity_poly.pdbx_strand_id
1 'polypeptide(L)'
;MESTPISYKLNFKTFEQDITTPNLFAPYSEYHADLSAVNSVLTIPLKNLVLTYQTTSASAVRISIAPKESGASVLIDMRRASIYNASTIEAQTLDNTTVSGRTVIDEIVYSKSQETHNVRIRQQDPETKLWSFARSCPLFQTAPHVPRFAYSGANMT
;
A
#
# COMPACT_ATOMS: atom_id res chain seq x y z
N MET A 1 -5.44 19.58 9.71
CA MET A 1 -6.46 18.51 9.71
C MET A 1 -6.48 17.94 11.11
N GLU A 2 -7.65 17.86 11.73
CA GLU A 2 -7.82 17.21 13.03
C GLU A 2 -7.84 15.69 12.80
N SER A 3 -6.84 15.00 13.35
CA SER A 3 -6.71 13.54 13.27
C SER A 3 -6.98 12.98 14.66
N THR A 4 -8.26 12.98 15.06
CA THR A 4 -8.69 12.31 16.29
C THR A 4 -8.95 10.85 15.94
N PRO A 5 -8.16 9.88 16.43
CA PRO A 5 -8.34 8.47 16.10
C PRO A 5 -9.70 7.99 16.61
N ILE A 6 -10.59 7.58 15.70
CA ILE A 6 -11.89 7.02 16.07
C ILE A 6 -11.72 5.54 16.37
N SER A 7 -12.01 5.14 17.61
CA SER A 7 -12.03 3.74 18.03
C SER A 7 -13.48 3.29 18.27
N TYR A 8 -13.94 2.31 17.50
CA TYR A 8 -15.25 1.69 17.64
C TYR A 8 -15.05 0.21 18.01
N LYS A 9 -15.34 -0.15 19.26
CA LYS A 9 -15.21 -1.53 19.76
C LYS A 9 -16.57 -1.99 20.26
N LEU A 10 -16.96 -3.21 19.91
CA LEU A 10 -18.16 -3.85 20.44
C LEU A 10 -17.75 -4.78 21.57
N ASN A 11 -18.52 -4.79 22.65
CA ASN A 11 -18.36 -5.75 23.73
C ASN A 11 -19.58 -6.69 23.71
N PHE A 12 -19.32 -7.99 23.73
CA PHE A 12 -20.32 -9.03 23.83
C PHE A 12 -20.14 -9.72 25.18
N LYS A 13 -21.19 -9.67 26.01
CA LYS A 13 -21.16 -10.22 27.36
C LYS A 13 -22.28 -11.24 27.56
N THR A 14 -21.90 -12.42 28.00
CA THR A 14 -22.79 -13.48 28.47
C THR A 14 -22.37 -13.90 29.89
N PHE A 15 -23.06 -14.87 30.49
CA PHE A 15 -22.66 -15.42 31.79
C PHE A 15 -21.33 -16.17 31.74
N GLU A 16 -20.91 -16.65 30.57
CA GLU A 16 -19.71 -17.48 30.39
C GLU A 16 -18.56 -16.76 29.70
N GLN A 17 -18.82 -15.66 28.97
CA GLN A 17 -17.83 -14.96 28.16
C GLN A 17 -18.00 -13.44 28.20
N ASP A 18 -16.87 -12.75 28.14
CA ASP A 18 -16.78 -11.30 27.99
C ASP A 18 -15.74 -11.01 26.90
N ILE A 19 -16.21 -10.77 25.68
CA ILE A 19 -15.37 -10.63 24.48
C ILE A 19 -15.53 -9.21 23.94
N THR A 20 -14.40 -8.50 23.83
CA THR A 20 -14.36 -7.19 23.17
C THR A 20 -13.72 -7.34 21.79
N THR A 21 -14.37 -6.81 20.76
CA THR A 21 -13.81 -6.81 19.41
C THR A 21 -12.55 -5.94 19.36
N PRO A 22 -11.59 -6.25 18.47
CA PRO A 22 -10.61 -5.25 18.05
C PRO A 22 -11.33 -4.01 17.47
N ASN A 23 -10.58 -2.92 17.26
CA ASN A 23 -11.15 -1.72 16.67
C ASN A 23 -11.75 -2.05 15.30
N LEU A 24 -13.04 -1.76 15.12
CA LEU A 24 -13.80 -2.09 13.91
C LEU A 24 -13.28 -1.32 12.68
N PHE A 25 -12.63 -0.18 12.93
CA PHE A 25 -11.90 0.59 11.92
C PHE A 25 -10.40 0.49 12.19
N ALA A 26 -9.64 -0.11 11.28
CA ALA A 26 -8.20 0.07 11.31
C ALA A 26 -7.88 1.55 10.97
N PRO A 27 -7.04 2.25 11.74
CA PRO A 27 -6.64 3.60 11.38
C PRO A 27 -5.91 3.56 10.04
N TYR A 28 -6.34 4.38 9.09
CA TYR A 28 -5.61 4.58 7.85
C TYR A 28 -4.34 5.34 8.16
N SER A 29 -3.20 4.79 7.74
CA SER A 29 -1.94 5.52 7.79
C SER A 29 -1.78 6.30 6.49
N GLU A 30 -1.64 7.62 6.58
CA GLU A 30 -1.36 8.50 5.44
C GLU A 30 0.11 8.86 5.36
N TYR A 31 0.70 8.68 4.19
CA TYR A 31 2.10 9.00 3.92
C TYR A 31 2.17 10.05 2.82
N HIS A 32 2.85 11.15 3.12
CA HIS A 32 3.10 12.25 2.18
C HIS A 32 4.60 12.37 1.93
N ALA A 33 4.98 12.50 0.67
CA ALA A 33 6.35 12.78 0.26
C ALA A 33 6.35 13.62 -1.01
N ASP A 34 7.38 14.46 -1.17
CA ASP A 34 7.62 15.19 -2.40
C ASP A 34 8.38 14.30 -3.39
N LEU A 35 7.68 13.87 -4.44
CA LEU A 35 8.21 13.04 -5.52
C LEU A 35 8.48 13.84 -6.80
N SER A 36 8.61 15.17 -6.72
CA SER A 36 8.78 16.05 -7.88
C SER A 36 10.13 15.90 -8.61
N ALA A 37 11.20 15.52 -7.89
CA ALA A 37 12.53 15.34 -8.46
C ALA A 37 12.77 13.90 -8.91
N VAL A 38 13.58 13.73 -9.97
CA VAL A 38 14.04 12.40 -10.40
C VAL A 38 14.87 11.77 -9.29
N ASN A 39 14.64 10.48 -9.03
CA ASN A 39 15.17 9.71 -7.91
C ASN A 39 14.61 10.06 -6.53
N SER A 40 13.57 10.90 -6.42
CA SER A 40 12.80 10.96 -5.18
C SER A 40 12.15 9.62 -4.86
N VAL A 41 12.12 9.27 -3.57
CA VAL A 41 11.62 7.97 -3.10
C VAL A 41 10.66 8.16 -1.94
N LEU A 42 9.54 7.43 -1.99
CA LEU A 42 8.64 7.20 -0.87
C LEU A 42 8.64 5.71 -0.53
N THR A 43 8.96 5.41 0.73
CA THR A 43 9.03 4.05 1.25
C THR A 43 7.93 3.87 2.29
N ILE A 44 7.06 2.90 2.08
CA ILE A 44 5.95 2.57 2.96
C ILE A 44 6.22 1.20 3.56
N PRO A 45 6.49 1.12 4.88
CA PRO A 45 6.61 -0.17 5.55
C PRO A 45 5.23 -0.84 5.57
N LEU A 46 5.19 -2.10 5.16
CA LEU A 46 4.05 -2.98 5.43
C LEU A 46 4.40 -3.79 6.68
N LYS A 47 4.24 -5.12 6.68
CA LYS A 47 4.70 -6.00 7.75
C LYS A 47 6.08 -6.59 7.45
N ASN A 48 6.12 -7.56 6.54
CA ASN A 48 7.32 -8.26 6.10
C ASN A 48 7.84 -7.74 4.75
N LEU A 49 7.16 -6.74 4.19
CA LEU A 49 7.45 -6.14 2.90
C LEU A 49 7.58 -4.63 3.04
N VAL A 50 8.27 -4.04 2.07
CA VAL A 50 8.39 -2.60 1.88
C VAL A 50 7.87 -2.27 0.49
N LEU A 51 6.93 -1.32 0.41
CA LEU A 51 6.42 -0.77 -0.83
C LEU A 51 7.15 0.53 -1.14
N THR A 52 7.69 0.65 -2.35
CA THR A 52 8.51 1.79 -2.76
C THR A 52 7.93 2.43 -4.00
N TYR A 53 7.71 3.74 -3.92
CA TYR A 53 7.44 4.61 -5.06
C TYR A 53 8.72 5.40 -5.35
N GLN A 54 9.22 5.33 -6.57
CA GLN A 54 10.43 6.04 -6.99
C GLN A 54 10.15 6.82 -8.26
N THR A 55 10.44 8.13 -8.26
CA THR A 55 10.37 8.93 -9.48
C THR A 55 11.52 8.56 -10.40
N THR A 56 11.21 7.97 -11.56
CA THR A 56 12.20 7.51 -12.54
C THR A 56 12.43 8.54 -13.64
N SER A 57 11.46 9.44 -13.87
CA SER A 57 11.58 10.53 -14.84
C SER A 57 10.76 11.74 -14.39
N ALA A 58 10.84 12.85 -15.15
CA ALA A 58 10.07 14.06 -14.88
C ALA A 58 8.54 13.88 -14.95
N SER A 59 8.04 12.72 -15.39
CA SER A 59 6.61 12.42 -15.48
C SER A 59 6.26 10.97 -15.10
N ALA A 60 7.20 10.18 -14.58
CA ALA A 60 6.98 8.76 -14.30
C ALA A 60 7.47 8.37 -12.90
N VAL A 61 6.69 7.51 -12.26
CA VAL A 61 6.99 6.88 -10.98
C VAL A 61 6.94 5.37 -11.17
N ARG A 62 7.92 4.66 -10.60
CA ARG A 62 7.95 3.20 -10.52
C ARG A 62 7.43 2.76 -9.17
N ILE A 63 6.61 1.72 -9.17
CA ILE A 63 6.13 1.03 -7.97
C ILE A 63 6.85 -0.32 -7.87
N SER A 64 7.50 -0.57 -6.75
CA SER A 64 8.14 -1.87 -6.48
C SER A 64 7.92 -2.32 -5.05
N ILE A 65 7.99 -3.63 -4.83
CA ILE A 65 8.01 -4.24 -3.50
C ILE A 65 9.27 -5.03 -3.29
N ALA A 66 9.71 -5.11 -2.04
CA ALA A 66 10.80 -5.98 -1.63
C ALA A 66 10.54 -6.52 -0.21
N PRO A 67 11.17 -7.63 0.17
CA PRO A 67 11.22 -8.07 1.57
C PRO A 67 11.82 -6.96 2.43
N LYS A 68 11.25 -6.77 3.62
CA LYS A 68 11.77 -5.81 4.59
C LYS A 68 13.18 -6.20 5.04
N GLU A 69 13.39 -7.49 5.30
CA GLU A 69 14.67 -8.04 5.72
C GLU A 69 15.42 -8.61 4.50
N SER A 70 16.70 -8.26 4.36
CA SER A 70 17.53 -8.74 3.26
C SER A 70 17.70 -10.27 3.33
N GLY A 71 17.53 -10.95 2.18
CA GLY A 71 17.58 -12.41 2.11
C GLY A 71 16.30 -13.13 2.56
N ALA A 72 15.30 -12.41 3.09
CA ALA A 72 14.00 -12.99 3.39
C ALA A 72 13.19 -13.26 2.11
N SER A 73 12.24 -14.18 2.21
CA SER A 73 11.28 -14.46 1.15
C SER A 73 9.88 -14.45 1.73
N VAL A 74 8.97 -13.73 1.05
CA VAL A 74 7.59 -13.55 1.50
C VAL A 74 6.65 -13.99 0.40
N LEU A 75 5.73 -14.90 0.72
CA LEU A 75 4.67 -15.31 -0.19
C LEU A 75 3.58 -14.24 -0.21
N ILE A 76 3.13 -13.86 -1.40
CA ILE A 76 2.12 -12.81 -1.58
C ILE A 76 1.00 -13.22 -2.52
N ASP A 77 -0.15 -12.58 -2.33
CA ASP A 77 -1.14 -12.36 -3.37
C ASP A 77 -1.28 -10.87 -3.61
N MET A 78 -1.19 -10.41 -4.85
CA MET A 78 -1.29 -9.00 -5.19
C MET A 78 -2.21 -8.77 -6.38
N ARG A 79 -3.00 -7.71 -6.27
CA ARG A 79 -3.87 -7.19 -7.34
C ARG A 79 -3.59 -5.71 -7.48
N ARG A 80 -3.13 -5.29 -8.66
CA ARG A 80 -2.93 -3.88 -9.02
C ARG A 80 -3.85 -3.52 -10.19
N ALA A 81 -4.51 -2.37 -10.09
CA ALA A 81 -5.24 -1.76 -11.19
C ALA A 81 -4.81 -0.31 -11.36
N SER A 82 -4.53 0.07 -12.61
CA SER A 82 -4.16 1.41 -13.04
C SER A 82 -5.22 1.89 -14.04
N ILE A 83 -5.81 3.06 -13.79
CA ILE A 83 -6.79 3.68 -14.69
C ILE A 83 -6.19 4.96 -15.26
N TYR A 84 -5.99 4.96 -16.56
CA TYR A 84 -5.40 6.06 -17.32
C TYR A 84 -6.49 6.90 -17.97
N ASN A 85 -6.58 8.18 -17.59
CA ASN A 85 -7.48 9.19 -18.20
C ASN A 85 -8.93 8.69 -18.38
N ALA A 86 -9.43 7.91 -17.41
CA ALA A 86 -10.75 7.28 -17.38
C ALA A 86 -11.09 6.35 -18.58
N SER A 87 -10.11 5.93 -19.39
CA SER A 87 -10.36 5.14 -20.61
C SER A 87 -9.64 3.80 -20.64
N THR A 88 -8.34 3.79 -20.31
CA THR A 88 -7.56 2.54 -20.32
C THR A 88 -7.42 2.01 -18.91
N ILE A 89 -7.80 0.75 -18.71
CA ILE A 89 -7.61 0.04 -17.44
C ILE A 89 -6.57 -1.04 -17.67
N GLU A 90 -5.51 -0.99 -16.88
CA GLU A 90 -4.50 -2.03 -16.83
C GLU A 90 -4.60 -2.74 -15.48
N ALA A 91 -4.60 -4.07 -15.50
CA ALA A 91 -4.66 -4.86 -14.29
C ALA A 91 -3.55 -5.91 -14.28
N GLN A 92 -2.97 -6.14 -13.12
CA GLN A 92 -2.00 -7.20 -12.89
C GLN A 92 -2.38 -7.96 -11.62
N THR A 93 -2.21 -9.28 -11.69
CA THR A 93 -2.39 -10.18 -10.56
C THR A 93 -1.13 -11.01 -10.39
N LEU A 94 -0.64 -11.11 -9.16
CA LEU A 94 0.40 -12.05 -8.75
C LEU A 94 -0.19 -12.87 -7.60
N ASP A 95 -0.72 -14.05 -7.88
CA ASP A 95 -1.23 -14.95 -6.83
C ASP A 95 -0.13 -15.99 -6.49
N ASN A 96 -0.05 -16.38 -5.22
CA ASN A 96 0.89 -17.36 -4.69
C ASN A 96 2.35 -17.14 -5.14
N THR A 97 2.77 -15.87 -5.18
CA THR A 97 4.08 -15.48 -5.72
C THR A 97 5.06 -15.20 -4.57
N THR A 98 6.24 -15.78 -4.64
CA THR A 98 7.31 -15.51 -3.66
C THR A 98 8.12 -14.29 -4.06
N VAL A 99 8.17 -13.29 -3.19
CA VAL A 99 9.03 -12.12 -3.33
C VAL A 99 10.27 -12.34 -2.46
N SER A 100 11.43 -12.53 -3.09
CA SER A 100 12.74 -12.74 -2.44
C SER A 100 13.72 -11.59 -2.65
N GLY A 101 13.30 -10.58 -3.42
CA GLY A 101 14.09 -9.40 -3.76
C GLY A 101 13.19 -8.30 -4.30
N ARG A 102 13.75 -7.31 -4.98
CA ARG A 102 12.97 -6.23 -5.59
C ARG A 102 12.14 -6.76 -6.76
N THR A 103 10.83 -6.71 -6.61
CA THR A 103 9.86 -6.99 -7.66
C THR A 103 9.20 -5.69 -8.10
N VAL A 104 9.34 -5.33 -9.37
CA VAL A 104 8.62 -4.19 -9.95
C VAL A 104 7.17 -4.61 -10.21
N ILE A 105 6.25 -3.83 -9.66
CA ILE A 105 4.80 -4.01 -9.84
C ILE A 105 4.32 -3.12 -10.99
N ASP A 106 4.85 -1.91 -11.09
CA ASP A 106 4.53 -1.01 -12.17
C ASP A 106 5.76 -0.19 -12.53
N GLU A 107 6.14 -0.20 -13.80
CA GLU A 107 7.34 0.47 -14.28
C GLU A 107 7.09 1.95 -14.56
N ILE A 108 5.88 2.30 -15.03
CA ILE A 108 5.54 3.63 -15.53
C ILE A 108 4.14 4.01 -15.04
N VAL A 109 4.11 4.70 -13.91
CA VAL A 109 2.94 5.42 -13.41
C VAL A 109 3.11 6.91 -13.72
N TYR A 110 2.19 7.53 -14.47
CA TYR A 110 2.38 8.92 -14.85
C TYR A 110 2.02 9.89 -13.73
N SER A 111 3.01 10.65 -13.26
CA SER A 111 2.85 11.56 -12.12
C SER A 111 2.12 12.88 -12.43
N LYS A 112 1.87 13.15 -13.72
CA LYS A 112 1.23 14.39 -14.23
C LYS A 112 -0.13 14.16 -14.89
N SER A 113 -0.66 12.94 -14.77
CA SER A 113 -1.91 12.51 -15.40
C SER A 113 -3.04 12.43 -14.38
N GLN A 114 -4.30 12.44 -14.85
CA GLN A 114 -5.48 12.14 -14.03
C GLN A 114 -5.60 10.62 -13.86
N GLU A 115 -4.60 10.05 -13.20
CA GLU A 115 -4.42 8.62 -13.06
C GLU A 115 -4.77 8.16 -11.65
N THR A 116 -5.47 7.03 -11.58
CA THR A 116 -5.76 6.36 -10.31
C THR A 116 -5.12 4.98 -10.31
N HIS A 117 -4.29 4.73 -9.31
CA HIS A 117 -3.68 3.42 -9.10
C HIS A 117 -4.17 2.84 -7.79
N ASN A 118 -4.46 1.54 -7.79
CA ASN A 118 -4.83 0.79 -6.60
C ASN A 118 -3.96 -0.45 -6.54
N VAL A 119 -3.27 -0.67 -5.43
CA VAL A 119 -2.56 -1.93 -5.17
C VAL A 119 -3.17 -2.56 -3.92
N ARG A 120 -3.50 -3.84 -3.98
CA ARG A 120 -3.94 -4.65 -2.85
C ARG A 120 -2.97 -5.79 -2.71
N ILE A 121 -2.41 -5.98 -1.52
CA ILE A 121 -1.38 -6.99 -1.25
C ILE A 121 -1.83 -7.78 -0.03
N ARG A 122 -1.91 -9.10 -0.17
CA ARG A 122 -1.85 -10.03 0.94
C ARG A 122 -0.44 -10.59 1.03
N GLN A 123 0.10 -10.69 2.23
CA GLN A 123 1.38 -11.32 2.49
C GLN A 123 1.19 -12.41 3.54
N GLN A 124 1.87 -13.53 3.35
CA GLN A 124 1.92 -14.58 4.35
C GLN A 124 3.11 -14.33 5.27
N ASP A 125 2.86 -14.43 6.56
CA ASP A 125 3.91 -14.40 7.56
C ASP A 125 4.79 -15.66 7.45
N PRO A 126 6.11 -15.53 7.23
CA PRO A 126 6.98 -16.68 7.01
C PRO A 126 7.04 -17.65 8.19
N GLU A 127 6.84 -17.16 9.41
CA GLU A 127 6.92 -17.94 10.64
C GLU A 127 5.55 -18.56 10.99
N THR A 128 4.53 -17.73 11.13
CA THR A 128 3.20 -18.15 11.60
C THR A 128 2.29 -18.70 10.50
N LYS A 129 2.64 -18.47 9.23
CA LYS A 129 1.82 -18.81 8.04
C LYS A 129 0.47 -18.09 7.97
N LEU A 130 0.23 -17.13 8.86
CA LEU A 130 -0.98 -16.30 8.86
C LEU A 130 -0.92 -15.26 7.73
N TRP A 131 -2.08 -14.93 7.20
CA TRP A 131 -2.21 -13.94 6.12
C TRP A 131 -2.51 -12.56 6.66
N SER A 132 -1.83 -11.58 6.08
CA SER A 132 -1.96 -10.16 6.39
C SER A 132 -2.35 -9.40 5.12
N PHE A 133 -3.22 -8.39 5.21
CA PHE A 133 -3.72 -7.58 4.10
C PHE A 133 -3.30 -6.11 4.23
N ALA A 134 -2.80 -5.55 3.14
CA ALA A 134 -2.50 -4.14 2.96
C ALA A 134 -3.09 -3.62 1.64
N ARG A 135 -3.49 -2.35 1.62
CA ARG A 135 -3.99 -1.67 0.42
C ARG A 135 -3.29 -0.33 0.27
N SER A 136 -2.86 -0.01 -0.95
CA SER A 136 -2.50 1.34 -1.36
C SER A 136 -3.50 1.87 -2.39
N CYS A 137 -3.79 3.16 -2.28
CA CYS A 137 -4.55 3.92 -3.26
C CYS A 137 -3.92 5.31 -3.35
N PRO A 138 -2.80 5.48 -4.09
CA PRO A 138 -2.25 6.81 -4.33
C PRO A 138 -3.29 7.70 -5.02
N LEU A 139 -3.47 8.90 -4.47
CA LEU A 139 -4.14 10.00 -5.16
C LEU A 139 -3.04 10.89 -5.75
N PHE A 140 -2.93 10.95 -7.08
CA PHE A 140 -2.12 11.95 -7.75
C PHE A 140 -2.93 13.23 -7.88
N GLN A 141 -2.86 14.09 -6.87
CA GLN A 141 -3.52 15.39 -6.97
C GLN A 141 -2.65 16.34 -7.79
N THR A 142 -3.07 16.63 -9.02
CA THR A 142 -2.46 17.69 -9.85
C THR A 142 -2.84 19.06 -9.29
N ALA A 143 -2.24 19.45 -8.17
CA ALA A 143 -2.10 20.86 -7.80
C ALA A 143 -0.74 21.34 -8.33
N PRO A 144 -0.58 22.62 -8.73
CA PRO A 144 0.49 23.01 -9.64
C PRO A 144 1.93 22.83 -9.13
N HIS A 145 2.20 22.42 -7.88
CA HIS A 145 3.55 22.46 -7.32
C HIS A 145 4.01 21.27 -6.44
N VAL A 146 3.21 20.25 -6.12
CA VAL A 146 3.74 19.07 -5.37
C VAL A 146 2.88 17.81 -5.64
N PRO A 147 3.45 16.70 -6.14
CA PRO A 147 2.75 15.42 -6.15
C PRO A 147 2.59 14.96 -4.70
N ARG A 148 1.39 15.15 -4.14
CA ARG A 148 1.05 14.67 -2.80
C ARG A 148 0.54 13.25 -2.90
N PHE A 149 1.36 12.30 -2.53
CA PHE A 149 0.89 10.94 -2.31
C PHE A 149 0.10 10.88 -1.00
N ALA A 150 -0.97 10.11 -0.99
CA ALA A 150 -1.63 9.65 0.21
C ALA A 150 -1.77 8.13 0.05
N TYR A 151 -1.09 7.39 0.91
CA TYR A 151 -1.40 5.98 1.13
C TYR A 151 -2.54 5.91 2.17
N SER A 152 -3.41 4.91 2.06
CA SER A 152 -4.49 4.68 3.01
C SER A 152 -4.63 3.19 3.11
N GLY A 153 -4.03 2.62 4.15
CA GLY A 153 -4.04 1.19 4.41
C GLY A 153 -4.02 0.92 5.90
N ALA A 154 -4.64 -0.18 6.30
CA ALA A 154 -4.49 -0.73 7.63
C ALA A 154 -3.03 -1.14 7.81
N ASN A 155 -2.28 -0.44 8.65
CA ASN A 155 -0.98 -0.93 9.10
C ASN A 155 -1.25 -2.15 9.98
N MET A 156 -0.65 -3.29 9.63
CA MET A 156 -0.72 -4.50 10.43
C MET A 156 0.47 -4.52 11.36
N THR A 157 0.24 -4.10 12.60
CA THR A 157 1.13 -4.37 13.73
C THR A 157 1.27 -5.86 13.95
#